data_AF-A0A3B9GQ80-F1
#
_entry.id   AF-A0A3B9GQ80-F1
#
_cell.length_a   1.000
_cell.length_b   1.000
_cell.length_c   1.000
_cell.angle_alpha   90.00
_cell.angle_beta   90.00
_cell.angle_gamma   90.00
#
_symmetry.space_group_name_H-M   'P 1'
#
loop_
_entity.id
_entity.type
_entity.pdbx_description
1 polymer ?
#
loop_
_entity_poly.entity_id
_entity_poly.type
_entity_poly.pdbx_seq_one_letter_code
_entity_poly.pdbx_strand_id
1 'polypeptide(L)'
;MFDFSIISKWFHSLLTGFIPEWLAIGIECLIVLLFIIILYAILAIALIYLERKICAFFQCRIGPNRVGKWGLLQVFADVFKMLSKEIIKMRQSDKLLHDMAPFF
;
A
#
# COMPACT_ATOMS: atom_id res chain seq x y z
N MET A 1 -4.99 -14.57 23.19
CA MET A 1 -4.15 -13.45 22.70
C MET A 1 -3.14 -14.07 21.76
N PHE A 2 -3.03 -13.62 20.50
CA PHE A 2 -2.14 -14.27 19.53
C PHE A 2 -0.68 -14.07 19.96
N ASP A 3 0.01 -15.15 20.35
CA ASP A 3 1.42 -15.11 20.76
C ASP A 3 2.34 -15.12 19.54
N PHE A 4 2.61 -13.93 18.99
CA PHE A 4 3.56 -13.73 17.89
C PHE A 4 5.01 -14.06 18.27
N SER A 5 5.29 -14.27 19.57
CA SER A 5 6.60 -14.65 20.10
C SER A 5 7.13 -15.96 19.52
N ILE A 6 6.24 -16.92 19.22
CA ILE A 6 6.64 -18.23 18.67
C ILE A 6 7.20 -18.08 17.26
N ILE A 7 6.54 -17.27 16.43
CA ILE A 7 6.93 -17.03 15.03
C ILE A 7 8.23 -16.21 14.99
N SER A 8 8.32 -15.15 15.78
CA SER A 8 9.52 -14.31 15.84
C SER A 8 10.74 -15.09 16.30
N LYS A 9 10.63 -15.92 17.35
CA LYS A 9 11.75 -16.75 17.83
C LYS A 9 12.19 -17.81 16.83
N TRP A 10 11.24 -18.43 16.13
CA TRP A 10 11.54 -19.38 15.06
C TRP A 10 12.30 -18.70 13.91
N PHE A 11 11.85 -17.51 13.50
CA PHE A 11 12.49 -16.74 12.44
C PHE A 11 13.90 -16.26 12.84
N HIS A 12 14.05 -15.81 14.09
CA HIS A 12 15.33 -15.39 14.64
C HIS A 12 16.35 -16.54 14.73
N SER A 13 15.92 -17.71 15.19
CA SER A 13 16.76 -18.92 15.24
C SER A 13 17.19 -19.38 13.84
N LEU A 14 16.31 -19.22 12.85
CA LEU A 14 16.61 -19.56 11.46
C LEU A 14 17.63 -18.59 10.84
N LEU A 15 17.49 -17.28 11.09
CA LEU A 15 18.41 -16.26 10.57
C LEU A 15 19.79 -16.29 11.23
N THR A 16 19.84 -16.47 12.55
CA THR A 16 21.12 -16.55 13.31
C THR A 16 21.94 -17.80 12.97
N GLY A 17 21.32 -18.84 12.39
CA GLY A 17 22.02 -20.01 11.87
C GLY A 17 22.90 -19.73 10.64
N PHE A 18 22.65 -18.65 9.89
CA PHE A 18 23.36 -18.32 8.65
C PHE A 18 24.08 -16.97 8.69
N ILE A 19 23.66 -16.05 9.56
CA ILE A 19 24.03 -14.63 9.51
C ILE A 19 24.39 -14.13 10.92
N PRO A 20 25.36 -13.20 11.07
CA PRO A 20 25.63 -12.56 12.36
C PRO A 20 24.41 -11.82 12.93
N GLU A 21 24.32 -11.80 14.25
CA GLU A 21 23.13 -11.38 15.01
C GLU A 21 22.65 -9.95 14.68
N TRP A 22 23.58 -9.02 14.45
CA TRP A 22 23.21 -7.63 14.10
C TRP A 22 22.51 -7.51 12.74
N LEU A 23 22.90 -8.32 11.75
CA LEU A 23 22.27 -8.34 10.43
C LEU A 23 20.91 -9.06 10.50
N ALA A 24 20.80 -10.13 11.29
CA ALA A 24 19.53 -10.84 11.49
C ALA A 24 18.45 -9.90 12.05
N ILE A 25 18.76 -9.14 13.10
CA ILE A 25 17.83 -8.15 13.69
C ILE A 25 17.44 -7.07 12.67
N GLY A 26 18.39 -6.57 11.89
CA GLY A 26 18.12 -5.57 10.86
C GLY A 26 17.15 -6.06 9.79
N ILE A 27 17.31 -7.31 9.34
CA ILE A 27 16.44 -7.95 8.36
C ILE A 27 15.04 -8.18 8.93
N GLU A 28 14.93 -8.65 10.17
CA GLU A 28 13.64 -8.84 10.85
C GLU A 28 12.85 -7.53 10.93
N CYS A 29 13.49 -6.44 11.38
CA CYS A 29 12.87 -5.12 11.44
C CYS A 29 12.38 -4.66 10.07
N LEU A 30 13.17 -4.88 9.02
CA LEU A 30 12.80 -4.51 7.65
C LEU A 30 11.61 -5.32 7.13
N ILE A 31 11.55 -6.61 7.43
CA ILE A 31 10.42 -7.48 7.06
C ILE A 31 9.15 -7.02 7.76
N VAL A 32 9.22 -6.71 9.06
CA VAL A 32 8.07 -6.21 9.83
C VAL A 32 7.58 -4.88 9.28
N LEU A 33 8.50 -3.95 8.98
CA LEU A 33 8.16 -2.66 8.37
C LEU A 33 7.45 -2.85 7.02
N LEU A 34 8.01 -3.68 6.15
CA LEU A 34 7.46 -3.97 4.84
C LEU A 34 6.08 -4.62 4.95
N PHE A 35 5.89 -5.53 5.90
CA PHE A 35 4.59 -6.14 6.18
C PHE A 35 3.54 -5.11 6.58
N ILE A 36 3.88 -4.19 7.48
CA ILE A 36 2.97 -3.11 7.92
C ILE A 36 2.58 -2.21 6.75
N ILE A 37 3.55 -1.80 5.92
CA ILE A 37 3.32 -0.95 4.74
C ILE A 37 2.38 -1.65 3.75
N ILE A 38 2.63 -2.92 3.45
CA ILE A 38 1.79 -3.70 2.53
C ILE A 38 0.37 -3.85 3.09
N LEU A 39 0.23 -4.15 4.39
CA LEU A 39 -1.07 -4.28 5.02
C LEU A 39 -1.87 -2.97 4.93
N TYR A 40 -1.22 -1.83 5.20
CA TYR A 40 -1.85 -0.52 5.06
C TYR A 40 -2.26 -0.22 3.61
N ALA A 41 -1.40 -0.55 2.64
CA ALA A 41 -1.71 -0.37 1.21
C ALA A 41 -2.91 -1.21 0.77
N ILE A 42 -3.01 -2.47 1.21
CA ILE A 42 -4.15 -3.35 0.91
C ILE A 42 -5.44 -2.79 1.53
N LEU A 43 -5.38 -2.32 2.78
CA LEU A 43 -6.54 -1.69 3.43
C LEU A 43 -7.00 -0.45 2.67
N ALA A 44 -6.08 0.43 2.26
CA ALA A 44 -6.40 1.62 1.48
C ALA A 44 -7.09 1.26 0.15
N ILE A 45 -6.54 0.29 -0.60
CA ILE A 45 -7.13 -0.20 -1.86
C ILE A 45 -8.55 -0.75 -1.63
N ALA A 46 -8.74 -1.53 -0.57
CA ALA A 46 -10.03 -2.11 -0.23
C ALA A 46 -11.07 -1.02 0.14
N LEU A 47 -10.67 -0.02 0.93
CA LEU A 47 -11.53 1.09 1.32
C LEU A 47 -11.96 1.94 0.12
N ILE A 48 -11.04 2.27 -0.80
CA ILE A 48 -11.36 3.02 -2.03
C ILE A 48 -12.40 2.27 -2.88
N TYR A 49 -12.24 0.95 -3.03
CA TYR A 49 -13.20 0.12 -3.76
C TYR A 49 -14.58 0.10 -3.08
N LEU A 50 -14.59 -0.09 -1.75
CA LEU A 50 -15.80 -0.16 -0.94
C LEU A 50 -16.55 1.18 -0.95
N GLU A 51 -15.84 2.30 -0.79
CA GLU A 51 -16.40 3.65 -0.87
C GLU A 51 -17.14 3.87 -2.19
N ARG A 52 -16.54 3.49 -3.33
CA ARG A 52 -17.19 3.64 -4.65
C ARG A 52 -18.46 2.79 -4.78
N LYS A 53 -18.47 1.57 -4.21
CA LYS A 53 -19.66 0.71 -4.21
C LYS A 53 -20.77 1.24 -3.31
N ILE A 54 -20.42 1.70 -2.10
CA ILE A 54 -21.37 2.24 -1.13
C ILE A 54 -21.97 3.57 -1.64
N CYS A 55 -21.15 4.48 -2.16
CA CYS A 55 -21.64 5.73 -2.75
C CYS A 55 -22.55 5.48 -3.95
N ALA A 56 -22.26 4.48 -4.78
CA ALA A 56 -23.12 4.09 -5.88
C ALA A 56 -24.46 3.53 -5.38
N PHE A 57 -24.43 2.72 -4.32
CA PHE A 57 -25.64 2.18 -3.68
C PHE A 57 -26.55 3.29 -3.13
N PHE A 58 -25.99 4.26 -2.39
CA PHE A 58 -26.76 5.42 -1.90
C PHE A 58 -27.38 6.25 -3.02
N GLN A 59 -26.73 6.31 -4.18
CA GLN A 59 -27.20 7.05 -5.36
C GLN A 59 -28.10 6.21 -6.28
N CYS A 60 -28.50 5.01 -5.87
CA CYS A 60 -29.26 4.08 -6.70
C CYS A 60 -28.64 3.83 -8.10
N ARG A 61 -27.31 3.83 -8.20
CA ARG A 61 -26.57 3.53 -9.44
C ARG A 61 -25.64 2.35 -9.27
N ILE A 62 -25.25 1.74 -10.38
CA ILE A 62 -24.34 0.60 -10.39
C ILE A 62 -22.91 1.09 -10.16
N GLY A 63 -22.25 0.56 -9.13
CA GLY A 63 -20.83 0.82 -8.87
C GLY A 63 -19.90 0.13 -9.87
N PRO A 64 -18.58 0.08 -9.61
CA PRO A 64 -17.62 -0.53 -10.52
C PRO A 64 -18.04 -1.96 -10.92
N ASN A 65 -18.17 -2.27 -12.21
CA ASN A 65 -18.59 -3.61 -12.69
C ASN A 65 -17.94 -4.03 -14.02
N ARG A 66 -17.01 -3.23 -14.59
CA ARG A 66 -16.46 -3.45 -15.94
C ARG A 66 -15.04 -4.00 -15.92
N VAL A 67 -14.18 -3.50 -15.04
CA VAL A 67 -12.76 -3.90 -15.00
C VAL A 67 -12.58 -5.10 -14.06
N GLY A 68 -12.53 -6.30 -14.65
CA GLY A 68 -12.43 -7.58 -13.92
C GLY A 68 -13.75 -8.07 -13.31
N LYS A 69 -13.72 -9.22 -12.63
CA LYS A 69 -14.89 -9.76 -11.92
C LYS A 69 -15.34 -8.78 -10.82
N TRP A 70 -16.60 -8.38 -10.84
CA TRP A 70 -17.22 -7.38 -9.94
C TRP A 70 -16.57 -5.98 -9.87
N GLY A 71 -15.62 -5.67 -10.77
CA GLY A 71 -14.90 -4.40 -10.74
C GLY A 71 -13.66 -4.37 -9.83
N LEU A 72 -13.16 -5.52 -9.35
CA LEU A 72 -12.03 -5.58 -8.43
C LEU A 72 -10.73 -5.00 -9.01
N LEU A 73 -10.52 -5.15 -10.32
CA LEU A 73 -9.31 -4.67 -10.99
C LEU A 73 -9.34 -3.15 -11.24
N GLN A 74 -10.44 -2.47 -10.90
CA GLN A 74 -10.59 -1.03 -11.09
C GLN A 74 -9.52 -0.23 -10.34
N VAL A 75 -9.25 -0.56 -9.07
CA VAL A 75 -8.29 0.21 -8.26
C VAL A 75 -6.86 0.02 -8.77
N PHE A 76 -6.52 -1.18 -9.24
CA PHE A 76 -5.24 -1.44 -9.90
C PHE A 76 -5.08 -0.65 -11.20
N ALA A 77 -6.15 -0.55 -12.00
CA ALA A 77 -6.15 0.28 -13.21
C ALA A 77 -5.98 1.77 -12.90
N ASP A 78 -6.58 2.25 -11.81
CA ASP A 78 -6.43 3.64 -11.37
C ASP A 78 -4.98 3.95 -10.93
N VAL A 79 -4.30 3.01 -10.27
CA VAL A 79 -2.86 3.12 -9.96
C VAL A 79 -2.02 3.18 -11.23
N PHE A 80 -2.26 2.27 -12.19
CA PHE A 80 -1.50 2.25 -13.45
C PHE A 80 -1.71 3.54 -14.27
N LYS A 81 -2.93 4.08 -14.25
CA LYS A 81 -3.26 5.37 -14.85
C LYS A 81 -2.45 6.51 -14.23
N MET A 82 -2.24 6.50 -12.91
CA MET A 82 -1.43 7.52 -12.22
C MET A 82 0.05 7.38 -12.55
N LEU A 83 0.59 6.16 -12.62
CA LEU A 83 2.00 5.92 -12.99
C LEU A 83 2.30 6.34 -14.44
N SER A 84 1.32 6.19 -15.33
CA SER A 84 1.45 6.60 -16.73
C SER A 84 1.19 8.10 -16.95
N LYS A 85 0.81 8.84 -15.91
CA LYS A 85 0.44 10.24 -16.05
C LYS A 85 1.70 11.10 -16.20
N GLU A 86 1.72 11.92 -17.24
CA GLU A 86 2.81 12.88 -17.46
C GLU A 86 2.92 13.88 -16.30
N ILE A 87 4.16 14.19 -15.91
CA ILE A 87 4.48 15.15 -14.85
C ILE A 87 4.41 16.56 -15.45
N ILE A 88 3.33 17.29 -15.13
CA ILE A 88 3.13 18.66 -15.56
C ILE A 88 3.70 19.59 -14.49
N LYS A 89 4.69 20.42 -14.85
CA LYS A 89 5.21 21.47 -13.98
C LYS A 89 4.53 22.80 -14.30
N MET A 90 3.97 23.43 -13.27
CA MET A 90 3.33 24.74 -13.39
C MET A 90 4.40 25.82 -13.61
N ARG A 91 4.26 26.60 -14.70
CA ARG A 91 5.27 27.61 -15.09
C ARG A 91 5.30 28.83 -14.15
N GLN A 92 4.22 29.09 -13.43
CA GLN A 92 4.07 30.24 -12.51
C GLN A 92 4.02 29.84 -11.02
N SER A 93 4.37 28.61 -10.66
CA SER A 93 4.44 28.19 -9.24
C SER A 93 5.87 28.20 -8.71
N ASP A 94 6.01 28.37 -7.40
CA ASP A 94 7.26 28.08 -6.70
C ASP A 94 7.57 26.59 -6.84
N LYS A 95 8.69 26.26 -7.48
CA LYS A 95 9.08 24.87 -7.77
C LYS A 95 9.38 24.10 -6.50
N LEU A 96 9.99 24.76 -5.52
CA LEU A 96 10.44 24.12 -4.30
C LEU A 96 9.22 23.75 -3.46
N LEU A 97 8.30 24.71 -3.27
CA LEU A 97 7.08 24.48 -2.50
C LEU A 97 6.15 23.46 -3.18
N HIS A 98 6.00 23.53 -4.51
CA HIS A 98 5.14 22.62 -5.27
C HIS A 98 5.63 21.17 -5.21
N ASP A 99 6.94 20.94 -5.39
CA ASP A 99 7.50 19.59 -5.41
C ASP A 99 7.62 19.00 -3.99
N MET A 100 7.69 19.82 -2.94
CA MET A 100 7.72 19.39 -1.54
C MET A 100 6.34 19.09 -0.94
N ALA A 101 5.27 19.72 -1.44
CA ALA A 101 3.92 19.59 -0.89
C ALA A 101 3.38 18.15 -0.72
N PRO A 102 3.73 17.15 -1.54
CA PRO A 102 3.26 15.77 -1.33
C PRO A 102 3.98 15.03 -0.18
N PHE A 103 5.14 15.53 0.26
CA PHE A 103 5.95 14.88 1.29
C PHE A 103 5.68 15.42 2.71
N PHE A 104 5.09 16.62 2.82
CA PHE A 104 4.71 17.28 4.07
C PHE A 104 3.20 17.27 4.24
#